data_AF-R8NA44-F1
#
_entry.id   AF-R8NA44-F1
#
_cell.length_a   1.000
_cell.length_b   1.000
_cell.length_c   1.000
_cell.angle_alpha   90.00
_cell.angle_beta   90.00
_cell.angle_gamma   90.00
#
_symmetry.space_group_name_H-M   'P 1'
#
loop_
_entity.id
_entity.type
_entity.pdbx_description
1 polymer ?
#
loop_
_entity_poly.entity_id
_entity_poly.type
_entity_poly.pdbx_seq_one_letter_code
_entity_poly.pdbx_strand_id
1 'polypeptide(L)'
;MNDNEKQLDLRIRRTHKLLWDSLFELMTQSKQKYSTITINQICDRAMVHRTTFYKHFEDKDALLAFGFKRYSKMIAEIPISDRLSKPFQVMEQFLHHEEIGKILETQMSDEQFISRTQYLSHETRKQEIEALNQLCKNHTMPNDLIIEFYSGAITSLSAWWFKNERSVSAAEMDRHFHQLINRDIFQFEKE
;
A
#
# COMPACT_ATOMS: atom_id res chain seq x y z
N MET A 1 -8.19 30.21 -14.12
CA MET A 1 -8.87 29.67 -12.93
C MET A 1 -9.42 30.86 -12.15
N ASN A 2 -10.73 30.96 -11.98
CA ASN A 2 -11.33 32.10 -11.26
C ASN A 2 -11.24 31.89 -9.73
N ASP A 3 -11.45 32.95 -8.94
CA ASP A 3 -11.32 32.88 -7.48
C ASP A 3 -12.31 31.91 -6.79
N ASN A 4 -13.49 31.69 -7.38
CA ASN A 4 -14.47 30.73 -6.87
C ASN A 4 -14.03 29.28 -7.11
N GLU A 5 -13.43 28.97 -8.26
CA GLU A 5 -12.84 27.66 -8.55
C GLU A 5 -11.69 27.35 -7.59
N LYS A 6 -10.84 28.35 -7.32
CA LYS A 6 -9.73 28.24 -6.37
C LYS A 6 -10.23 28.01 -4.94
N GLN A 7 -11.28 28.72 -4.51
CA GLN A 7 -11.89 28.48 -3.19
C GLN A 7 -12.53 27.10 -3.08
N LEU A 8 -13.22 26.63 -4.13
CA LEU A 8 -13.82 25.31 -4.14
C LEU A 8 -12.74 24.22 -4.01
N ASP A 9 -11.64 24.32 -4.75
CA ASP A 9 -10.50 23.41 -4.65
C ASP A 9 -9.92 23.38 -3.22
N LEU A 10 -9.75 24.56 -2.59
CA LEU A 10 -9.29 24.63 -1.20
C LEU A 10 -10.25 23.93 -0.22
N ARG A 11 -11.57 24.06 -0.39
CA ARG A 11 -12.56 23.36 0.44
C ARG A 11 -12.48 21.85 0.24
N ILE A 12 -12.36 21.39 -1.01
CA ILE A 12 -12.23 19.97 -1.34
C ILE A 12 -10.98 19.37 -0.68
N ARG A 13 -9.82 20.01 -0.86
CA ARG A 13 -8.55 19.57 -0.27
C ARG A 13 -8.61 19.52 1.25
N ARG A 14 -9.23 20.52 1.88
CA ARG A 14 -9.42 20.54 3.33
C ARG A 14 -10.28 19.37 3.80
N THR A 15 -11.41 19.09 3.14
CA THR A 15 -12.27 17.95 3.48
C THR A 15 -11.55 16.62 3.30
N HIS A 16 -10.83 16.43 2.19
CA HIS A 16 -10.05 15.22 1.96
C HIS A 16 -8.99 15.00 3.04
N LYS A 17 -8.31 16.07 3.47
CA LYS A 17 -7.35 16.01 4.56
C LYS A 17 -8.01 15.60 5.87
N LEU A 18 -9.12 16.24 6.27
CA LEU A 18 -9.82 15.92 7.51
C LEU A 18 -10.31 14.46 7.55
N LEU A 19 -10.85 13.97 6.43
CA LEU A 19 -11.30 12.59 6.29
C LEU A 19 -10.15 11.60 6.38
N TRP A 20 -9.03 11.87 5.68
CA TRP A 20 -7.84 11.02 5.74
C TRP A 20 -7.22 11.01 7.14
N ASP A 21 -6.99 12.18 7.73
CA ASP A 21 -6.43 12.31 9.07
C ASP A 21 -7.30 11.55 10.09
N SER A 22 -8.63 11.60 9.95
CA SER A 22 -9.55 10.87 10.81
C SER A 22 -9.43 9.34 10.67
N LEU A 23 -9.38 8.83 9.43
CA LEU A 23 -9.16 7.39 9.19
C LEU A 23 -7.78 6.95 9.71
N PHE A 24 -6.74 7.75 9.45
CA PHE A 24 -5.38 7.51 9.91
C PHE A 24 -5.30 7.40 11.43
N GLU A 25 -5.91 8.32 12.16
CA GLU A 25 -5.90 8.33 13.63
C GLU A 25 -6.71 7.18 14.24
N LEU A 26 -7.82 6.78 13.61
CA LEU A 26 -8.58 5.61 14.02
C LEU A 26 -7.75 4.33 13.86
N MET A 27 -7.04 4.18 12.73
CA MET A 27 -6.16 3.03 12.50
C MET A 27 -4.94 3.01 13.42
N THR A 28 -4.30 4.16 13.64
CA THR A 28 -2.98 4.23 14.29
C THR A 28 -3.05 4.55 15.77
N GLN A 29 -3.64 5.70 16.14
CA GLN A 29 -3.69 6.18 17.52
C GLN A 29 -4.71 5.39 18.34
N SER A 30 -5.90 5.18 17.78
CA SER A 30 -6.96 4.39 18.43
C SER A 30 -6.77 2.89 18.26
N LYS A 31 -5.81 2.47 17.41
CA LYS A 31 -5.48 1.07 17.08
C LYS A 31 -6.68 0.23 16.67
N GLN A 32 -7.71 0.86 16.11
CA GLN A 32 -8.87 0.14 15.57
C GLN A 32 -8.44 -0.57 14.29
N LYS A 33 -8.89 -1.81 14.13
CA LYS A 33 -8.67 -2.59 12.92
C LYS A 33 -9.48 -1.98 11.80
N TYR A 34 -8.86 -1.76 10.64
CA TYR A 34 -9.47 -1.12 9.48
C TYR A 34 -10.87 -1.64 9.19
N SER A 35 -11.05 -2.96 9.21
CA SER A 35 -12.33 -3.67 9.02
C SER A 35 -13.45 -3.22 9.95
N THR A 36 -13.12 -2.83 11.18
CA THR A 36 -14.07 -2.40 12.21
C THR A 36 -14.44 -0.92 12.10
N ILE A 37 -13.63 -0.11 11.40
CA ILE A 37 -13.86 1.31 11.25
C ILE A 37 -15.04 1.56 10.29
N THR A 38 -16.02 2.33 10.75
CA THR A 38 -17.19 2.72 9.96
C THR A 38 -17.05 4.12 9.36
N ILE A 39 -17.77 4.39 8.28
CA ILE A 39 -17.84 5.73 7.69
C ILE A 39 -18.39 6.75 8.71
N ASN A 40 -19.32 6.35 9.59
CA ASN A 40 -19.84 7.22 10.64
C ASN A 40 -18.73 7.66 11.60
N GLN A 41 -17.91 6.74 12.11
CA GLN A 41 -16.79 7.08 13.00
C GLN A 41 -15.80 8.03 12.32
N ILE A 42 -15.52 7.84 11.03
CA ILE A 42 -14.65 8.74 10.25
C ILE A 42 -15.30 10.13 10.16
N CYS A 43 -16.59 10.20 9.83
CA CYS A 43 -17.34 11.45 9.68
C CYS A 43 -17.44 12.22 11.00
N ASP A 44 -17.76 11.53 12.08
CA ASP A 44 -17.88 12.10 13.43
C ASP A 44 -16.54 12.70 13.87
N ARG A 45 -15.44 11.97 13.66
CA ARG A 45 -14.09 12.45 13.99
C ARG A 45 -13.66 13.62 13.10
N ALA A 46 -13.99 13.58 11.80
CA ALA A 46 -13.68 14.65 10.86
C ALA A 46 -14.57 15.89 11.02
N MET A 47 -15.62 15.82 11.87
CA MET A 47 -16.65 16.84 12.01
C MET A 47 -17.32 17.19 10.66
N VAL A 48 -17.64 16.16 9.87
CA VAL A 48 -18.33 16.30 8.58
C VAL A 48 -19.57 15.41 8.53
N HIS A 49 -20.60 15.85 7.82
CA HIS A 49 -21.76 15.00 7.60
C HIS A 49 -21.43 13.82 6.68
N ARG A 50 -22.09 12.68 6.91
CA ARG A 50 -21.97 11.49 6.06
C ARG A 50 -22.32 11.77 4.59
N THR A 51 -23.28 12.64 4.33
CA THR A 51 -23.60 13.09 2.96
C THR A 51 -22.45 13.84 2.31
N THR A 52 -21.62 14.54 3.09
CA THR A 52 -20.39 15.17 2.61
C THR A 52 -19.33 14.13 2.27
N PHE A 53 -19.15 13.08 3.09
CA PHE A 53 -18.23 11.98 2.76
C PHE A 53 -18.49 11.42 1.35
N TYR A 54 -19.76 11.08 1.07
CA TYR A 54 -20.15 10.49 -0.22
C TYR A 54 -20.07 11.45 -1.41
N LYS A 55 -19.91 12.76 -1.19
CA LYS A 55 -19.56 13.70 -2.28
C LYS A 55 -18.08 13.61 -2.69
N HIS A 56 -17.23 13.03 -1.85
CA HIS A 56 -15.79 12.96 -2.04
C HIS A 56 -15.28 11.53 -2.29
N PHE A 57 -15.88 10.54 -1.65
CA PHE A 57 -15.46 9.14 -1.72
C PHE A 57 -16.67 8.22 -1.81
N GLU A 58 -16.61 7.22 -2.69
CA GLU A 58 -17.65 6.20 -2.83
C GLU A 58 -17.77 5.36 -1.56
N ASP A 59 -16.64 5.00 -0.96
CA ASP A 59 -16.56 4.20 0.25
C ASP A 59 -15.26 4.46 1.04
N LYS A 60 -15.05 3.67 2.10
CA LYS A 60 -13.84 3.71 2.94
C LYS A 60 -12.59 3.20 2.21
N ASP A 61 -12.75 2.35 1.20
CA ASP A 61 -11.64 1.82 0.40
C ASP A 61 -11.09 2.90 -0.53
N ALA A 62 -11.96 3.71 -1.14
CA ALA A 62 -11.59 4.88 -1.94
C ALA A 62 -10.83 5.92 -1.12
N LEU A 63 -11.24 6.16 0.14
CA LEU A 63 -10.48 7.02 1.07
C LEU A 63 -9.10 6.44 1.42
N LEU A 64 -9.02 5.12 1.64
CA LEU A 64 -7.76 4.44 1.92
C LEU A 64 -6.81 4.57 0.73
N ALA A 65 -7.29 4.31 -0.50
CA ALA A 65 -6.53 4.47 -1.73
C ALA A 65 -6.04 5.91 -1.93
N PHE A 66 -6.89 6.90 -1.63
CA PHE A 66 -6.50 8.32 -1.64
C PHE A 66 -5.34 8.61 -0.69
N GLY A 67 -5.37 8.07 0.53
CA GLY A 67 -4.28 8.18 1.49
C GLY A 67 -2.98 7.58 0.97
N PHE A 68 -3.02 6.33 0.48
CA PHE A 68 -1.85 5.65 -0.05
C PHE A 68 -1.25 6.33 -1.29
N LYS A 69 -2.08 6.98 -2.12
CA LYS A 69 -1.60 7.76 -3.28
C LYS A 69 -0.64 8.88 -2.87
N ARG A 70 -0.71 9.38 -1.64
CA ARG A 70 0.25 10.39 -1.14
C ARG A 70 1.67 9.84 -1.03
N TYR A 71 1.81 8.52 -0.85
CA TYR A 71 3.08 7.82 -0.73
C TYR A 71 3.52 7.14 -2.03
N SER A 72 2.68 7.15 -3.07
CA SER A 72 3.01 6.52 -4.35
C SER A 72 4.25 7.13 -4.99
N LYS A 73 4.50 8.44 -4.78
CA LYS A 73 5.71 9.10 -5.25
C LYS A 73 6.96 8.53 -4.59
N MET A 74 6.92 8.28 -3.28
CA MET A 74 8.03 7.68 -2.54
C MET A 74 8.31 6.26 -3.02
N ILE A 75 7.26 5.47 -3.29
CA ILE A 75 7.40 4.13 -3.90
C ILE A 75 8.00 4.23 -5.31
N ALA A 76 7.55 5.18 -6.12
CA ALA A 76 8.00 5.35 -7.51
C ALA A 76 9.47 5.80 -7.62
N GLU A 77 10.02 6.46 -6.59
CA GLU A 77 11.44 6.82 -6.52
C GLU A 77 12.34 5.61 -6.30
N ILE A 78 11.80 4.48 -5.81
CA ILE A 78 12.54 3.24 -5.63
C ILE A 78 12.58 2.48 -6.98
N PRO A 79 13.78 2.05 -7.44
CA PRO A 79 13.90 1.24 -8.66
C PRO A 79 12.96 0.04 -8.64
N ILE A 80 12.29 -0.23 -9.78
CA ILE A 80 11.40 -1.40 -9.90
C ILE A 80 12.18 -2.70 -9.61
N SER A 81 13.44 -2.78 -10.05
CA SER A 81 14.35 -3.90 -9.73
C SER A 81 14.45 -4.17 -8.24
N ASP A 82 14.52 -3.12 -7.41
CA ASP A 82 14.69 -3.24 -5.96
C ASP A 82 13.35 -3.58 -5.29
N ARG A 83 12.25 -2.99 -5.77
CA ARG A 83 10.89 -3.33 -5.32
C ARG A 83 10.51 -4.77 -5.62
N LEU A 84 11.10 -5.35 -6.66
CA LEU A 84 10.97 -6.75 -6.97
C LEU A 84 11.98 -7.58 -6.16
N SER A 85 13.28 -7.38 -6.32
CA SER A 85 14.30 -8.24 -5.70
C SER A 85 14.34 -8.14 -4.17
N LYS A 86 14.13 -6.95 -3.61
CA LYS A 86 14.34 -6.66 -2.19
C LYS A 86 13.06 -6.11 -1.52
N PRO A 87 11.89 -6.77 -1.66
CA PRO A 87 10.60 -6.19 -1.27
C PRO A 87 10.48 -6.00 0.25
N PHE A 88 11.16 -6.82 1.05
CA PHE A 88 11.13 -6.71 2.51
C PHE A 88 12.04 -5.60 3.00
N GLN A 89 13.24 -5.42 2.42
CA GLN A 89 14.06 -4.23 2.69
C GLN A 89 13.37 -2.94 2.25
N VAL A 90 12.69 -2.95 1.11
CA VAL A 90 11.86 -1.82 0.69
C VAL A 90 10.76 -1.55 1.71
N MET A 91 10.03 -2.59 2.17
CA MET A 91 9.02 -2.45 3.22
C MET A 91 9.59 -1.93 4.54
N GLU A 92 10.81 -2.33 4.92
CA GLU A 92 11.52 -1.82 6.10
C GLU A 92 11.81 -0.32 6.00
N GLN A 93 12.09 0.23 4.82
CA GLN A 93 12.20 1.69 4.65
C GLN A 93 10.88 2.39 4.99
N PHE A 94 9.74 1.82 4.57
CA PHE A 94 8.40 2.35 4.90
C PHE A 94 8.04 2.22 6.38
N LEU A 95 8.59 1.22 7.09
CA LEU A 95 8.42 1.08 8.54
C LEU A 95 9.03 2.24 9.33
N HIS A 96 10.10 2.86 8.82
CA HIS A 96 10.72 4.03 9.43
C HIS A 96 10.00 5.35 9.08
N HIS A 97 9.02 5.33 8.17
CA HIS A 97 8.25 6.51 7.81
C HIS A 97 7.17 6.79 8.87
N GLU A 98 7.04 8.06 9.30
CA GLU A 98 6.20 8.46 10.44
C GLU A 98 4.73 8.03 10.34
N GLU A 99 4.12 8.15 9.16
CA GLU A 99 2.72 7.77 8.94
C GLU A 99 2.58 6.30 8.52
N ILE A 100 3.17 5.90 7.38
CA ILE A 100 3.04 4.55 6.82
C ILE A 100 3.51 3.47 7.80
N GLY A 101 4.63 3.69 8.51
CA GLY A 101 5.14 2.74 9.49
C GLY A 101 4.11 2.43 10.57
N LYS A 102 3.48 3.47 11.13
CA LYS A 102 2.41 3.31 12.13
C LYS A 102 1.20 2.57 11.58
N ILE A 103 0.81 2.82 10.33
CA ILE A 103 -0.29 2.09 9.68
C ILE A 103 0.09 0.60 9.59
N LEU A 104 1.27 0.28 9.05
CA LEU A 104 1.72 -1.10 8.90
C LEU A 104 1.79 -1.83 10.25
N GLU A 105 2.40 -1.21 11.27
CA GLU A 105 2.48 -1.79 12.62
C GLU A 105 1.12 -2.11 13.23
N THR A 106 0.10 -1.29 12.97
CA THR A 106 -1.21 -1.45 13.59
C THR A 106 -2.18 -2.29 12.77
N GLN A 107 -2.00 -2.38 11.45
CA GLN A 107 -3.00 -2.95 10.54
C GLN A 107 -2.57 -4.27 9.88
N MET A 108 -1.31 -4.72 9.99
CA MET A 108 -0.83 -5.97 9.36
C MET A 108 -1.41 -7.28 9.97
N SER A 109 -2.37 -7.19 10.89
CA SER A 109 -3.18 -8.33 11.35
C SER A 109 -4.67 -8.22 10.99
N ASP A 110 -5.05 -7.20 10.21
CA ASP A 110 -6.38 -7.05 9.65
C ASP A 110 -6.40 -7.61 8.21
N GLU A 111 -7.14 -8.70 7.99
CA GLU A 111 -7.22 -9.37 6.69
C GLU A 111 -7.83 -8.47 5.60
N GLN A 112 -8.81 -7.63 5.94
CA GLN A 112 -9.40 -6.70 4.97
C GLN A 112 -8.35 -5.66 4.56
N PHE A 113 -7.62 -5.09 5.51
CA PHE A 113 -6.53 -4.16 5.21
C PHE A 113 -5.45 -4.80 4.33
N ILE A 114 -5.03 -6.02 4.65
CA ILE A 114 -4.05 -6.78 3.86
C ILE A 114 -4.58 -6.99 2.44
N SER A 115 -5.84 -7.40 2.28
CA SER A 115 -6.46 -7.59 0.96
C SER A 115 -6.52 -6.29 0.14
N ARG A 116 -6.88 -5.16 0.78
CA ARG A 116 -6.93 -3.86 0.11
C ARG A 116 -5.54 -3.36 -0.30
N THR A 117 -4.54 -3.52 0.56
CA THR A 117 -3.17 -3.13 0.22
C THR A 117 -2.59 -4.02 -0.87
N GLN A 118 -2.89 -5.33 -0.88
CA GLN A 118 -2.54 -6.21 -1.99
C GLN A 118 -3.16 -5.73 -3.31
N TYR A 119 -4.44 -5.38 -3.32
CA TYR A 119 -5.11 -4.84 -4.50
C TYR A 119 -4.42 -3.57 -5.02
N LEU A 120 -4.11 -2.61 -4.14
CA LEU A 120 -3.39 -1.38 -4.53
C LEU A 120 -1.98 -1.68 -5.07
N SER A 121 -1.30 -2.66 -4.48
CA SER A 121 0.02 -3.13 -4.89
C SER A 121 -0.02 -3.79 -6.28
N HIS A 122 -1.06 -4.58 -6.56
CA HIS A 122 -1.33 -5.17 -7.86
C HIS A 122 -1.58 -4.07 -8.91
N GLU A 123 -2.48 -3.12 -8.64
CA GLU A 123 -2.81 -2.04 -9.58
C GLU A 123 -1.60 -1.16 -9.89
N THR A 124 -0.73 -0.91 -8.91
CA THR A 124 0.53 -0.19 -9.12
C THR A 124 1.45 -0.95 -10.07
N ARG A 125 1.63 -2.27 -9.87
CA ARG A 125 2.46 -3.10 -10.75
C ARG A 125 1.90 -3.20 -12.17
N LYS A 126 0.57 -3.24 -12.31
CA LYS A 126 -0.09 -3.23 -13.61
C LYS A 126 0.23 -1.96 -14.42
N GLN A 127 0.37 -0.82 -13.74
CA GLN A 127 0.80 0.44 -14.38
C GLN A 127 2.28 0.41 -14.81
N GLU A 128 3.08 -0.49 -14.23
CA GLU A 128 4.51 -0.64 -14.47
C GLU A 128 4.84 -1.86 -15.36
N ILE A 129 3.85 -2.46 -16.01
CA ILE A 129 3.97 -3.74 -16.73
C ILE A 129 5.08 -3.72 -17.79
N GLU A 130 5.30 -2.60 -18.47
CA GLU A 130 6.37 -2.49 -19.47
C GLU A 130 7.77 -2.65 -18.85
N ALA A 131 8.02 -2.03 -17.70
CA ALA A 131 9.29 -2.17 -16.99
C ALA A 131 9.42 -3.57 -16.36
N LEU A 132 8.32 -4.16 -15.89
CA LEU A 132 8.30 -5.55 -15.42
C LEU A 132 8.67 -6.54 -16.52
N ASN A 133 8.16 -6.33 -17.75
CA ASN A 133 8.48 -7.17 -18.91
C ASN A 133 9.96 -7.10 -19.29
N GLN A 134 10.64 -5.98 -19.01
CA GLN A 134 12.07 -5.86 -19.23
C GLN A 134 12.90 -6.61 -18.18
N LEU A 135 12.36 -6.84 -16.98
CA LEU A 135 13.05 -7.53 -15.88
C LEU A 135 12.75 -9.03 -15.85
N CYS A 136 11.51 -9.41 -16.09
CA CYS A 136 11.08 -10.80 -16.17
C CYS A 136 11.26 -11.30 -17.61
N LYS A 137 12.45 -11.80 -17.93
CA LYS A 137 12.75 -12.40 -19.23
C LYS A 137 12.70 -13.92 -19.14
N ASN A 138 12.66 -14.60 -20.30
CA ASN A 138 12.80 -16.05 -20.42
C ASN A 138 11.65 -16.90 -19.84
N HIS A 139 10.40 -16.44 -19.96
CA HIS A 139 9.22 -17.25 -19.68
C HIS A 139 8.20 -17.18 -20.82
N THR A 140 7.29 -18.15 -20.85
CA THR A 140 6.14 -18.18 -21.76
C THR A 140 4.82 -17.81 -21.07
N MET A 141 4.87 -17.56 -19.76
CA MET A 141 3.68 -17.26 -18.95
C MET A 141 3.13 -15.85 -19.24
N PRO A 142 1.82 -15.64 -19.06
CA PRO A 142 1.23 -14.30 -19.05
C PRO A 142 1.81 -13.42 -17.93
N ASN A 143 2.11 -12.15 -18.24
CA ASN A 143 2.72 -11.21 -17.28
C ASN A 143 1.79 -10.85 -16.12
N ASP A 144 0.48 -10.80 -16.36
CA ASP A 144 -0.54 -10.62 -15.33
C ASP A 144 -0.53 -11.78 -14.32
N LEU A 145 -0.32 -13.03 -14.76
CA LEU A 145 -0.15 -14.17 -13.86
C LEU A 145 1.11 -14.05 -13.00
N ILE A 146 2.21 -13.56 -13.56
CA ILE A 146 3.44 -13.29 -12.80
C ILE A 146 3.19 -12.20 -11.75
N ILE A 147 2.54 -11.10 -12.13
CA ILE A 147 2.18 -10.00 -11.22
C ILE A 147 1.27 -10.49 -10.09
N GLU A 148 0.29 -11.34 -10.40
CA GLU A 148 -0.63 -11.94 -9.44
C GLU A 148 0.13 -12.80 -8.41
N PHE A 149 0.93 -13.75 -8.90
CA PHE A 149 1.78 -14.59 -8.04
C PHE A 149 2.70 -13.75 -7.15
N TYR A 150 3.38 -12.77 -7.75
CA TYR A 150 4.37 -11.95 -7.05
C TYR A 150 3.74 -11.09 -5.95
N SER A 151 2.64 -10.42 -6.29
CA SER A 151 1.90 -9.56 -5.37
C SER A 151 1.32 -10.39 -4.22
N GLY A 152 0.76 -11.56 -4.52
CA GLY A 152 0.24 -12.48 -3.51
C GLY A 152 1.33 -13.05 -2.60
N ALA A 153 2.48 -13.46 -3.16
CA ALA A 153 3.60 -14.00 -2.41
C ALA A 153 4.17 -12.97 -1.43
N ILE A 154 4.46 -11.75 -1.90
CA ILE A 154 4.97 -10.67 -1.04
C ILE A 154 3.95 -10.36 0.06
N THR A 155 2.68 -10.16 -0.27
CA THR A 155 1.65 -9.85 0.74
C THR A 155 1.56 -10.94 1.81
N SER A 156 1.50 -12.21 1.39
CA SER A 156 1.34 -13.34 2.31
C SER A 156 2.56 -13.49 3.23
N LEU A 157 3.77 -13.37 2.67
CA LEU A 157 5.01 -13.44 3.42
C LEU A 157 5.18 -12.24 4.35
N SER A 158 4.77 -11.04 3.93
CA SER A 158 4.74 -9.85 4.79
C SER A 158 3.80 -10.07 5.98
N ALA A 159 2.58 -10.54 5.75
CA ALA A 159 1.64 -10.85 6.84
C ALA A 159 2.24 -11.88 7.81
N TRP A 160 2.89 -12.94 7.30
CA TRP A 160 3.60 -13.90 8.14
C TRP A 160 4.74 -13.24 8.92
N TRP A 161 5.57 -12.42 8.28
CA TRP A 161 6.72 -11.77 8.92
C TRP A 161 6.28 -10.85 10.06
N PHE A 162 5.22 -10.06 9.88
CA PHE A 162 4.65 -9.24 10.96
C PHE A 162 4.02 -10.08 12.07
N LYS A 163 3.30 -11.15 11.73
CA LYS A 163 2.69 -12.05 12.73
C LYS A 163 3.74 -12.73 13.61
N ASN A 164 4.92 -12.99 13.08
CA ASN A 164 6.05 -13.59 13.80
C ASN A 164 7.03 -12.52 14.32
N GLU A 165 6.54 -11.33 14.66
CA GLU A 165 7.31 -10.23 15.28
C GLU A 165 8.56 -9.82 14.50
N ARG A 166 8.55 -10.03 13.18
CA ARG A 166 9.70 -9.82 12.29
C ARG A 166 10.95 -10.56 12.79
N SER A 167 10.80 -11.86 13.07
CA SER A 167 11.82 -12.74 13.69
C SER A 167 13.17 -12.84 12.94
N VAL A 168 13.22 -12.38 11.70
CA VAL A 168 14.43 -12.27 10.88
C VAL A 168 14.55 -10.85 10.31
N SER A 169 15.75 -10.42 9.93
CA SER A 169 15.93 -9.09 9.31
C SER A 169 15.26 -9.02 7.93
N ALA A 170 14.99 -7.80 7.46
CA ALA A 170 14.42 -7.60 6.12
C ALA A 170 15.27 -8.23 5.02
N ALA A 171 16.60 -8.09 5.11
CA ALA A 171 17.54 -8.69 4.18
C ALA A 171 17.53 -10.23 4.23
N GLU A 172 17.38 -10.82 5.42
CA GLU A 172 17.21 -12.28 5.57
C GLU A 172 15.89 -12.76 4.96
N MET A 173 14.81 -11.98 5.13
CA MET A 173 13.52 -12.28 4.53
C MET A 173 13.58 -12.22 2.99
N ASP A 174 14.28 -11.23 2.43
CA ASP A 174 14.57 -11.15 0.99
C ASP A 174 15.40 -12.36 0.52
N ARG A 175 16.36 -12.84 1.32
CA ARG A 175 17.10 -14.09 1.01
C ARG A 175 16.19 -15.31 0.95
N HIS A 176 15.28 -15.48 1.93
CA HIS A 176 14.31 -16.58 1.93
C HIS A 176 13.34 -16.48 0.76
N PHE A 177 12.83 -15.29 0.48
CA PHE A 177 11.98 -15.04 -0.68
C PHE A 177 12.64 -15.47 -1.99
N HIS A 178 13.91 -15.12 -2.21
CA HIS A 178 14.69 -15.56 -3.37
C HIS A 178 14.96 -17.08 -3.44
N GLN A 179 14.83 -17.81 -2.33
CA GLN A 179 14.91 -19.28 -2.33
C GLN A 179 13.57 -19.93 -2.70
N LEU A 180 12.46 -19.24 -2.45
CA LEU A 180 11.10 -19.72 -2.72
C LEU A 180 10.65 -19.49 -4.18
N ILE A 181 11.18 -18.45 -4.83
CA ILE A 181 10.83 -18.11 -6.22
C ILE A 181 11.78 -18.75 -7.23
N ASN A 182 11.28 -18.99 -8.44
CA ASN A 182 12.08 -19.52 -9.55
C ASN A 182 12.99 -18.42 -10.13
N ARG A 183 14.30 -18.56 -9.91
CA ARG A 183 15.33 -17.59 -10.34
C ARG A 183 15.54 -17.52 -11.85
N ASP A 184 15.07 -18.49 -12.62
CA ASP A 184 15.16 -18.45 -14.09
C ASP A 184 14.17 -17.42 -14.67
N ILE A 185 13.05 -17.19 -13.97
CA ILE A 185 12.03 -16.19 -14.33
C ILE A 185 12.44 -14.80 -13.82
N PHE A 186 13.06 -14.73 -12.64
CA PHE A 186 13.42 -13.49 -11.98
C PHE A 186 14.95 -13.33 -11.93
N GLN A 187 15.52 -12.79 -13.01
CA GLN A 187 16.95 -12.51 -13.10
C GLN A 187 17.31 -11.21 -12.37
N PHE A 188 17.39 -11.27 -11.05
CA PHE A 188 17.97 -10.20 -10.26
C PHE A 188 19.49 -10.24 -10.42
N GLU A 189 20.11 -9.10 -10.77
CA GLU A 189 21.56 -9.03 -10.86
C GLU A 189 22.18 -9.47 -9.53
N LYS A 190 23.19 -10.34 -9.61
CA LYS A 190 24.00 -10.69 -8.44
C LYS A 190 24.88 -9.48 -8.14
N GLU A 191 24.57 -8.76 -7.07
CA GLU A 191 25.55 -7.90 -6.38
C GLU A 191 26.75 -8.72 -5.89
#